data_AF-A0A969SAU9-F1
#
_entry.id   AF-A0A969SAU9-F1
#
_cell.length_a   1.000
_cell.length_b   1.000
_cell.length_c   1.000
_cell.angle_alpha   90.00
_cell.angle_beta   90.00
_cell.angle_gamma   90.00
#
_symmetry.space_group_name_H-M   'P 1'
#
loop_
_entity.id
_entity.type
_entity.pdbx_description
1 polymer ?
#
loop_
_entity_poly.entity_id
_entity_poly.type
_entity_poly.pdbx_seq_one_letter_code
_entity_poly.pdbx_strand_id
1 'polypeptide(L)'
;MSSSQLIDGSFKYVAEFDPTLKKGSIFAFQLDTAGNFNTVKSWDAGELLRQLPSTSRQVITNNRATGVPFNWDTLPNAYRNLLKSGSSPAMSNAKAEGIVNYLRGDTDNEEPNGQRFQPRSISNLLGTVVNSTPWIQLPSNAYYFDAYFPATGVQSYLNYATSTYSRPKTLWVGANDGMLHGFNAGTGAPIISYVPGLLANRLNALTERNASIVAGVDGSPFTADVLRSAPAGQTATWATYLFSSLGRGGKGVFALDVSKVGDLTEANAANIFKWQFSDANDSDIGNIVGEYGRSQFSNQAIPVVRLNNNKFAVALPNGLNSSNGQSSIFLLTADGPPAGTTTWTLGTNYYKLTTTVADTSNGMTGMNWLDVDNNGTVDFMYGTDIKGNVWKFDLTSSNPNLWRSAFVSTTTGLPVPFYVAKDANNVNLPISTSPVFGFPRVGGVVVSFGTGSAIRSGDFPKEAVTQRMYGILDRTGIASGTTTVTLPTGTSTLVQRTTTVSTTESVKISSTPVVDYRNQDGWYFDFPGTSEWCSALHLTELGALVSPQLENSYPRLRLAHETPPARFYFLDP
;
A
#
# COMPACT_ATOMS: atom_id res chain seq x y z
N MET A 1 -15.50 15.55 1.56
CA MET A 1 -14.22 15.46 0.81
C MET A 1 -14.02 13.99 0.51
N SER A 2 -13.90 13.62 -0.77
CA SER A 2 -13.57 12.25 -1.15
C SER A 2 -12.09 12.00 -0.92
N SER A 3 -11.73 10.92 -0.23
CA SER A 3 -10.34 10.51 -0.01
C SER A 3 -9.85 9.54 -1.08
N SER A 4 -10.71 8.69 -1.64
CA SER A 4 -10.37 7.75 -2.72
C SER A 4 -11.60 7.15 -3.40
N GLN A 5 -11.41 6.61 -4.61
CA GLN A 5 -12.46 5.96 -5.40
C GLN A 5 -11.95 4.63 -5.97
N LEU A 6 -12.82 3.61 -5.96
CA LEU A 6 -12.61 2.30 -6.59
C LEU A 6 -13.80 1.98 -7.49
N ILE A 7 -13.56 1.44 -8.68
CA ILE A 7 -14.61 0.97 -9.59
C ILE A 7 -14.42 -0.54 -9.79
N ASP A 8 -15.48 -1.31 -9.59
CA ASP A 8 -15.51 -2.74 -9.93
C ASP A 8 -16.89 -3.15 -10.46
N GLY A 9 -16.92 -3.69 -11.68
CA GLY A 9 -18.14 -4.16 -12.33
C GLY A 9 -19.25 -3.11 -12.31
N SER A 10 -20.32 -3.40 -11.57
CA SER A 10 -21.53 -2.57 -11.49
C SER A 10 -21.51 -1.54 -10.35
N PHE A 11 -20.41 -1.37 -9.63
CA PHE A 11 -20.35 -0.44 -8.50
C PHE A 11 -19.11 0.48 -8.56
N LYS A 12 -19.34 1.73 -8.15
CA LYS A 12 -18.31 2.69 -7.76
C LYS A 12 -18.35 2.83 -6.25
N TYR A 13 -17.22 2.56 -5.60
CA TYR A 13 -17.02 2.78 -4.17
C TYR A 13 -16.26 4.09 -3.95
N VAL A 14 -16.75 4.92 -3.04
CA VAL A 14 -16.13 6.21 -2.68
C VAL A 14 -15.90 6.24 -1.18
N ALA A 15 -14.65 6.39 -0.77
CA ALA A 15 -14.31 6.66 0.62
C ALA A 15 -14.33 8.17 0.86
N GLU A 16 -15.00 8.59 1.94
CA GLU A 16 -15.03 9.97 2.39
C GLU A 16 -14.73 10.07 3.87
N PHE A 17 -14.29 11.25 4.30
CA PHE A 17 -14.23 11.59 5.71
C PHE A 17 -14.73 13.00 5.99
N ASP A 18 -15.25 13.18 7.20
CA ASP A 18 -15.63 14.46 7.78
C ASP A 18 -14.70 14.75 8.97
N PRO A 19 -13.82 15.77 8.89
CA PRO A 19 -12.90 16.09 9.96
C PRO A 19 -13.56 16.73 11.18
N THR A 20 -14.73 17.34 11.02
CA THR A 20 -15.49 17.98 12.11
C THR A 20 -16.23 16.92 12.91
N LEU A 21 -16.90 16.00 12.23
CA LEU A 21 -17.63 14.89 12.87
C LEU A 21 -16.75 13.68 13.17
N LYS A 22 -15.51 13.66 12.69
CA LYS A 22 -14.52 12.57 12.80
C LYS A 22 -15.10 11.21 12.40
N LYS A 23 -15.95 11.20 11.37
CA LYS A 23 -16.53 9.97 10.79
C LYS A 23 -15.96 9.72 9.40
N GLY A 24 -15.84 8.44 9.05
CA GLY A 24 -15.61 7.99 7.68
C GLY A 24 -16.87 7.44 7.07
N SER A 25 -16.93 7.36 5.75
CA SER A 25 -18.03 6.72 5.03
C SER A 25 -17.47 6.01 3.82
N ILE A 26 -18.08 4.88 3.47
CA ILE A 26 -17.83 4.21 2.20
C ILE A 26 -19.17 4.09 1.51
N PHE A 27 -19.32 4.84 0.43
CA PHE A 27 -20.53 4.82 -0.38
C PHE A 27 -20.34 3.88 -1.54
N ALA A 28 -21.37 3.09 -1.85
CA ALA A 28 -21.46 2.40 -3.12
C ALA A 28 -22.50 3.07 -4.01
N PHE A 29 -22.15 3.31 -5.27
CA PHE A 29 -23.05 3.82 -6.30
C PHE A 29 -23.15 2.78 -7.41
N GLN A 30 -24.35 2.29 -7.66
CA GLN A 30 -24.59 1.31 -8.71
C GLN A 30 -24.55 1.96 -10.10
N LEU A 31 -24.03 1.22 -11.07
CA LEU A 31 -24.08 1.53 -12.50
C LEU A 31 -25.49 1.31 -13.05
N ASP A 32 -26.04 2.29 -13.75
CA ASP A 32 -27.31 2.18 -14.45
C ASP A 32 -27.18 1.46 -15.81
N THR A 33 -28.30 1.19 -16.46
CA THR A 33 -28.33 0.53 -17.78
C THR A 33 -27.77 1.40 -18.91
N ALA A 34 -27.60 2.70 -18.69
CA ALA A 34 -27.01 3.63 -19.64
C ALA A 34 -25.49 3.79 -19.45
N GLY A 35 -24.89 3.07 -18.49
CA GLY A 35 -23.45 3.12 -18.20
C GLY A 35 -23.03 4.29 -17.32
N ASN A 36 -23.96 4.98 -16.65
CA ASN A 36 -23.65 6.04 -15.69
C ASN A 36 -23.78 5.53 -14.25
N PHE A 37 -22.94 6.02 -13.34
CA PHE A 37 -23.12 5.74 -11.92
C PHE A 37 -24.26 6.60 -11.36
N ASN A 38 -25.16 5.96 -10.60
CA ASN A 38 -26.23 6.64 -9.90
C ASN A 38 -25.69 7.75 -8.98
N THR A 39 -26.48 8.82 -8.83
CA THR A 39 -26.19 9.91 -7.88
C THR A 39 -26.64 9.58 -6.46
N VAL A 40 -27.54 8.61 -6.31
CA VAL A 40 -28.00 8.09 -5.02
C VAL A 40 -27.15 6.89 -4.64
N LYS A 41 -26.63 6.90 -3.41
CA LYS A 41 -25.87 5.77 -2.84
C LYS A 41 -26.79 4.55 -2.68
N SER A 42 -26.31 3.38 -3.07
CA SER A 42 -26.95 2.09 -2.82
C SER A 42 -26.85 1.70 -1.35
N TRP A 43 -25.71 2.00 -0.72
CA TRP A 43 -25.48 1.80 0.71
C TRP A 43 -24.32 2.67 1.22
N ASP A 44 -24.26 2.84 2.55
CA ASP A 44 -23.13 3.41 3.29
C ASP A 44 -22.66 2.41 4.36
N ALA A 45 -21.41 1.97 4.26
CA ALA A 45 -20.84 0.99 5.19
C ALA A 45 -20.87 1.48 6.65
N GLY A 46 -20.66 2.77 6.89
CA GLY A 46 -20.66 3.33 8.25
C GLY A 46 -22.04 3.40 8.88
N GLU A 47 -23.09 3.63 8.07
CA GLU A 47 -24.50 3.54 8.50
C GLU A 47 -24.88 2.09 8.84
N LEU A 48 -24.49 1.13 8.00
CA LEU A 48 -24.74 -0.29 8.26
C LEU A 48 -23.96 -0.81 9.47
N LEU A 49 -22.72 -0.34 9.67
CA LEU A 49 -21.94 -0.63 10.86
C LEU A 49 -22.63 -0.11 12.14
N ARG A 50 -23.26 1.08 12.08
CA ARG A 50 -24.04 1.65 13.19
C ARG A 50 -25.23 0.78 13.59
N GLN A 51 -25.86 0.10 12.64
CA GLN A 51 -27.04 -0.73 12.88
C GLN A 51 -26.73 -2.06 13.59
N LEU A 52 -25.47 -2.51 13.58
CA LEU A 52 -25.08 -3.74 14.27
C LEU A 52 -24.76 -3.48 15.76
N PRO A 53 -25.41 -4.22 16.69
CA PRO A 53 -25.05 -4.18 18.11
C PRO A 53 -23.58 -4.53 18.34
N SER A 54 -22.91 -3.85 19.29
CA SER A 54 -21.48 -4.05 19.61
C SER A 54 -21.13 -5.51 19.97
N THR A 55 -22.09 -6.25 20.54
CA THR A 55 -21.95 -7.67 20.92
C THR A 55 -22.04 -8.64 19.74
N SER A 56 -22.65 -8.23 18.62
CA SER A 56 -22.81 -9.08 17.43
C SER A 56 -21.68 -8.91 16.40
N ARG A 57 -20.86 -7.86 16.54
CA ARG A 57 -19.76 -7.58 15.62
C ARG A 57 -18.63 -8.58 15.78
N GLN A 58 -18.08 -9.01 14.65
CA GLN A 58 -16.87 -9.81 14.62
C GLN A 58 -15.66 -8.88 14.68
N VAL A 59 -15.05 -8.72 15.86
CA VAL A 59 -13.86 -7.88 16.03
C VAL A 59 -12.73 -8.71 16.60
N ILE A 60 -11.63 -8.82 15.85
CA ILE A 60 -10.46 -9.58 16.26
C ILE A 60 -9.24 -8.67 16.47
N THR A 61 -8.28 -9.16 17.24
CA THR A 61 -6.95 -8.57 17.37
C THR A 61 -5.92 -9.69 17.41
N ASN A 62 -4.70 -9.39 17.85
CA ASN A 62 -3.66 -10.38 18.08
C ASN A 62 -2.94 -10.15 19.41
N ASN A 63 -2.28 -11.19 19.90
CA ASN A 63 -1.37 -11.14 21.04
C ASN A 63 0.12 -11.11 20.61
N ARG A 64 0.38 -10.57 19.42
CA ARG A 64 1.61 -10.60 18.61
C ARG A 64 1.91 -11.93 17.93
N ALA A 65 1.55 -13.06 18.55
CA ALA A 65 1.85 -14.41 18.05
C ALA A 65 0.67 -15.08 17.35
N THR A 66 -0.55 -14.83 17.82
CA THR A 66 -1.79 -15.48 17.40
C THR A 66 -2.95 -14.48 17.44
N GLY A 67 -3.95 -14.71 16.61
CA GLY A 67 -5.19 -13.93 16.63
C GLY A 67 -6.10 -14.33 17.78
N VAL A 68 -6.79 -13.36 18.36
CA VAL A 68 -7.75 -13.54 19.46
C VAL A 68 -8.96 -12.63 19.26
N PRO A 69 -10.15 -12.95 19.82
CA PRO A 69 -11.26 -12.00 19.86
C PRO A 69 -10.86 -10.71 20.58
N PHE A 70 -11.25 -9.57 20.03
CA PHE A 70 -11.08 -8.26 20.65
C PHE A 70 -12.21 -8.00 21.64
N ASN A 71 -12.21 -8.74 22.75
CA ASN A 71 -13.14 -8.64 23.85
C ASN A 71 -12.34 -8.62 25.16
N TRP A 72 -12.68 -7.71 26.08
CA TRP A 72 -11.91 -7.48 27.30
C TRP A 72 -11.61 -8.76 28.09
N ASP A 73 -12.59 -9.66 28.21
CA ASP A 73 -12.45 -10.88 28.98
C ASP A 73 -11.49 -11.88 28.33
N THR A 74 -11.48 -11.93 27.00
CA THR A 74 -10.62 -12.84 26.22
C THR A 74 -9.24 -12.27 25.90
N LEU A 75 -9.03 -10.96 26.07
CA LEU A 75 -7.75 -10.34 25.78
C LEU A 75 -6.66 -10.83 26.73
N PRO A 76 -5.47 -11.23 26.23
CA PRO A 76 -4.37 -11.63 27.09
C PRO A 76 -3.88 -10.49 28.00
N ASN A 77 -3.37 -10.83 29.18
CA ASN A 77 -2.87 -9.84 30.15
C ASN A 77 -1.78 -8.93 29.56
N ALA A 78 -0.91 -9.45 28.70
CA ALA A 78 0.10 -8.66 28.01
C ALA A 78 -0.53 -7.55 27.13
N TYR A 79 -1.62 -7.86 26.42
CA TYR A 79 -2.35 -6.87 25.63
C TYR A 79 -3.01 -5.83 26.53
N ARG A 80 -3.72 -6.27 27.59
CA ARG A 80 -4.37 -5.37 28.55
C ARG A 80 -3.35 -4.42 29.20
N ASN A 81 -2.16 -4.91 29.53
CA ASN A 81 -1.08 -4.07 30.08
C ASN A 81 -0.53 -3.07 29.06
N LEU A 82 -0.33 -3.50 27.81
CA LEU A 82 0.11 -2.61 26.73
C LEU A 82 -0.91 -1.50 26.46
N LEU A 83 -2.20 -1.84 26.39
CA LEU A 83 -3.29 -0.87 26.29
C LEU A 83 -3.23 0.15 27.43
N LYS A 84 -3.05 -0.31 28.67
CA LYS A 84 -2.98 0.57 29.84
C LYS A 84 -1.77 1.51 29.85
N SER A 85 -0.64 1.08 29.28
CA SER A 85 0.57 1.91 29.16
C SER A 85 0.44 3.06 28.15
N GLY A 86 -0.69 3.16 27.44
CA GLY A 86 -0.99 4.29 26.55
C GLY A 86 -1.25 5.62 27.25
N SER A 87 -1.22 5.67 28.57
CA SER A 87 -1.27 6.89 29.37
C SER A 87 -0.21 6.86 30.47
N SER A 88 0.20 8.05 30.94
CA SER A 88 1.05 8.20 32.12
C SER A 88 0.33 9.09 33.15
N PRO A 89 -0.02 8.57 34.35
CA PRO A 89 0.14 7.18 34.78
C PRO A 89 -0.72 6.19 33.97
N ALA A 90 -0.42 4.89 34.07
CA ALA A 90 -1.18 3.84 33.39
C ALA A 90 -2.67 3.87 33.80
N MET A 91 -3.58 3.73 32.83
CA MET A 91 -5.02 3.79 33.09
C MET A 91 -5.55 2.58 33.86
N SER A 92 -6.72 2.73 34.47
CA SER A 92 -7.41 1.65 35.19
C SER A 92 -7.94 0.56 34.24
N ASN A 93 -8.21 -0.63 34.79
CA ASN A 93 -8.87 -1.70 34.04
C ASN A 93 -10.25 -1.26 33.52
N ALA A 94 -11.05 -0.56 34.33
CA ALA A 94 -12.36 -0.07 33.92
C ALA A 94 -12.30 0.88 32.71
N LYS A 95 -11.31 1.78 32.67
CA LYS A 95 -11.11 2.65 31.50
C LYS A 95 -10.65 1.86 30.28
N ALA A 96 -9.70 0.94 30.46
CA ALA A 96 -9.19 0.10 29.37
C ALA A 96 -10.28 -0.82 28.76
N GLU A 97 -11.12 -1.42 29.60
CA GLU A 97 -12.31 -2.18 29.18
C GLU A 97 -13.30 -1.28 28.44
N GLY A 98 -13.55 -0.08 28.97
CA GLY A 98 -14.37 0.93 28.30
C GLY A 98 -13.85 1.26 26.89
N ILE A 99 -12.54 1.39 26.69
CA ILE A 99 -11.94 1.64 25.37
C ILE A 99 -12.19 0.46 24.42
N VAL A 100 -12.03 -0.78 24.90
CA VAL A 100 -12.33 -1.99 24.10
C VAL A 100 -13.79 -1.98 23.67
N ASN A 101 -14.72 -1.78 24.60
CA ASN A 101 -16.15 -1.76 24.30
C ASN A 101 -16.52 -0.60 23.37
N TYR A 102 -15.96 0.59 23.59
CA TYR A 102 -16.13 1.75 22.73
C TYR A 102 -15.71 1.42 21.29
N LEU A 103 -14.54 0.85 21.07
CA LEU A 103 -14.07 0.48 19.72
C LEU A 103 -14.91 -0.63 19.08
N ARG A 104 -15.49 -1.54 19.87
CA ARG A 104 -16.50 -2.50 19.38
C ARG A 104 -17.82 -1.84 18.98
N GLY A 105 -18.04 -0.57 19.31
CA GLY A 105 -19.23 0.20 18.96
C GLY A 105 -20.19 0.46 20.10
N ASP A 106 -19.81 0.15 21.35
CA ASP A 106 -20.58 0.50 22.54
C ASP A 106 -20.56 2.01 22.75
N THR A 107 -21.73 2.62 22.96
CA THR A 107 -21.90 4.07 23.10
C THR A 107 -22.17 4.50 24.54
N ASP A 108 -22.26 3.59 25.51
CA ASP A 108 -22.70 3.87 26.88
C ASP A 108 -21.68 4.69 27.68
N ASN A 109 -20.41 4.65 27.24
CA ASN A 109 -19.33 5.44 27.82
C ASN A 109 -19.04 6.75 27.07
N GLU A 110 -19.84 7.10 26.07
CA GLU A 110 -19.75 8.39 25.36
C GLU A 110 -20.36 9.51 26.19
N GLU A 111 -19.82 10.74 26.07
CA GLU A 111 -20.35 11.91 26.75
C GLU A 111 -21.87 12.10 26.48
N PRO A 112 -22.69 12.39 27.50
CA PRO A 112 -22.38 12.75 28.90
C PRO A 112 -22.12 11.58 29.87
N ASN A 113 -22.16 10.34 29.41
CA ASN A 113 -22.21 9.15 30.25
C ASN A 113 -20.83 8.54 30.54
N GLY A 114 -20.80 7.65 31.54
CA GLY A 114 -19.69 6.73 31.82
C GLY A 114 -18.30 7.39 31.88
N GLN A 115 -17.36 6.81 31.13
CA GLN A 115 -15.97 7.28 31.03
C GLN A 115 -15.78 8.59 30.24
N ARG A 116 -16.86 9.19 29.72
CA ARG A 116 -16.85 10.45 28.95
C ARG A 116 -15.92 10.41 27.74
N PHE A 117 -15.93 9.31 27.01
CA PHE A 117 -15.26 9.21 25.71
C PHE A 117 -15.88 10.18 24.71
N GLN A 118 -15.11 10.53 23.68
CA GLN A 118 -15.58 11.39 22.62
C GLN A 118 -16.89 10.85 22.00
N PRO A 119 -17.93 11.69 21.83
CA PRO A 119 -19.16 11.26 21.18
C PRO A 119 -18.90 10.96 19.69
N ARG A 120 -19.51 9.89 19.19
CA ARG A 120 -19.49 9.52 17.77
C ARG A 120 -20.80 9.90 17.08
N SER A 121 -20.77 9.87 15.76
CA SER A 121 -21.95 10.20 14.95
C SER A 121 -23.11 9.23 15.24
N ILE A 122 -24.31 9.76 15.46
CA ILE A 122 -25.51 8.95 15.71
C ILE A 122 -25.91 8.07 14.51
N SER A 123 -25.49 8.43 13.30
CA SER A 123 -25.83 7.72 12.07
C SER A 123 -24.67 6.89 11.52
N ASN A 124 -23.47 6.93 12.12
CA ASN A 124 -22.29 6.29 11.54
C ASN A 124 -21.27 5.91 12.63
N LEU A 125 -20.67 4.72 12.54
CA LEU A 125 -19.61 4.26 13.46
C LEU A 125 -18.25 3.98 12.83
N LEU A 126 -18.11 4.20 11.52
CA LEU A 126 -16.85 4.03 10.84
C LEU A 126 -15.95 5.24 11.13
N GLY A 127 -14.71 4.98 11.57
CA GLY A 127 -13.70 6.03 11.74
C GLY A 127 -13.31 6.68 10.41
N THR A 128 -12.67 7.85 10.47
CA THR A 128 -12.26 8.57 9.25
C THR A 128 -11.34 7.72 8.36
N VAL A 129 -11.61 7.70 7.05
CA VAL A 129 -10.78 7.06 6.03
C VAL A 129 -10.03 8.16 5.29
N VAL A 130 -8.76 8.39 5.66
CA VAL A 130 -7.98 9.55 5.17
C VAL A 130 -7.01 9.15 4.05
N ASN A 131 -6.12 8.19 4.30
CA ASN A 131 -5.12 7.75 3.31
C ASN A 131 -5.33 6.30 2.84
N SER A 132 -6.27 5.56 3.43
CA SER A 132 -6.52 4.18 3.05
C SER A 132 -7.42 4.12 1.83
N THR A 133 -6.87 3.71 0.70
CA THR A 133 -7.66 3.42 -0.50
C THR A 133 -8.34 2.06 -0.37
N PRO A 134 -9.68 1.98 -0.48
CA PRO A 134 -10.40 0.71 -0.39
C PRO A 134 -9.91 -0.32 -1.42
N TRP A 135 -9.86 -1.57 -1.01
CA TRP A 135 -9.46 -2.69 -1.87
C TRP A 135 -10.57 -3.71 -2.00
N ILE A 136 -10.90 -4.09 -3.23
CA ILE A 136 -11.86 -5.17 -3.48
C ILE A 136 -11.15 -6.51 -3.67
N GLN A 137 -11.49 -7.45 -2.79
CA GLN A 137 -11.12 -8.85 -2.93
C GLN A 137 -12.09 -9.52 -3.91
N LEU A 138 -11.54 -9.85 -5.08
CA LEU A 138 -12.23 -10.60 -6.13
C LEU A 138 -11.97 -12.11 -5.98
N PRO A 139 -12.72 -12.98 -6.67
CA PRO A 139 -12.29 -14.35 -6.92
C PRO A 139 -10.86 -14.40 -7.46
N SER A 140 -10.14 -15.45 -7.10
CA SER A 140 -8.74 -15.64 -7.46
C SER A 140 -8.58 -15.78 -8.98
N ASN A 141 -7.74 -14.93 -9.56
CA ASN A 141 -7.52 -14.80 -11.00
C ASN A 141 -6.06 -14.40 -11.32
N ALA A 142 -5.11 -14.82 -10.48
CA ALA A 142 -3.69 -14.59 -10.72
C ALA A 142 -3.23 -15.30 -12.00
N TYR A 143 -2.19 -14.77 -12.62
CA TYR A 143 -1.49 -15.41 -13.74
C TYR A 143 -0.50 -16.47 -13.24
N TYR A 144 -0.95 -17.31 -12.32
CA TYR A 144 -0.20 -18.46 -11.83
C TYR A 144 -0.62 -19.70 -12.61
N PHE A 145 0.30 -20.21 -13.42
CA PHE A 145 0.10 -21.45 -14.16
C PHE A 145 0.72 -22.61 -13.38
N ASP A 146 0.05 -23.76 -13.35
CA ASP A 146 0.53 -24.94 -12.61
C ASP A 146 1.94 -25.38 -13.06
N ALA A 147 2.29 -25.12 -14.33
CA ALA A 147 3.63 -25.36 -14.87
C ALA A 147 4.75 -24.56 -14.19
N TYR A 148 4.43 -23.46 -13.50
CA TYR A 148 5.41 -22.67 -12.76
C TYR A 148 5.78 -23.32 -11.41
N PHE A 149 5.01 -24.31 -10.95
CA PHE A 149 5.19 -24.96 -9.64
C PHE A 149 5.61 -26.42 -9.80
N PRO A 150 6.26 -27.01 -8.77
CA PRO A 150 6.53 -28.44 -8.78
C PRO A 150 5.26 -29.27 -9.01
N ALA A 151 5.36 -30.26 -9.90
CA ALA A 151 4.21 -31.10 -10.29
C ALA A 151 3.63 -31.95 -9.13
N THR A 152 4.41 -32.18 -8.07
CA THR A 152 3.99 -32.94 -6.89
C THR A 152 4.23 -32.14 -5.63
N GLY A 153 3.36 -32.31 -4.63
CA GLY A 153 3.49 -31.64 -3.33
C GLY A 153 2.95 -30.21 -3.33
N VAL A 154 2.29 -29.76 -4.42
CA VAL A 154 1.65 -28.45 -4.52
C VAL A 154 0.21 -28.62 -5.04
N GLN A 155 -0.74 -27.94 -4.41
CA GLN A 155 -2.12 -27.87 -4.89
C GLN A 155 -2.16 -27.11 -6.22
N SER A 156 -2.89 -27.63 -7.22
CA SER A 156 -3.16 -26.91 -8.47
C SER A 156 -3.79 -25.54 -8.19
N TYR A 157 -3.21 -24.48 -8.77
CA TYR A 157 -3.74 -23.13 -8.69
C TYR A 157 -5.07 -23.04 -9.45
N LEU A 158 -5.22 -23.71 -10.59
CA LEU A 158 -6.48 -23.73 -11.32
C LEU A 158 -7.64 -24.25 -10.46
N ASN A 159 -7.40 -25.34 -9.72
CA ASN A 159 -8.40 -25.89 -8.80
C ASN A 159 -8.70 -24.93 -7.65
N TYR A 160 -7.67 -24.28 -7.09
CA TYR A 160 -7.86 -23.25 -6.07
C TYR A 160 -8.68 -22.08 -6.60
N ALA A 161 -8.29 -21.48 -7.72
CA ALA A 161 -8.97 -20.35 -8.35
C ALA A 161 -10.45 -20.67 -8.62
N THR A 162 -10.73 -21.84 -9.21
CA THR A 162 -12.09 -22.32 -9.46
C THR A 162 -12.90 -22.44 -8.17
N SER A 163 -12.30 -22.92 -7.07
CA SER A 163 -12.97 -23.03 -5.78
C SER A 163 -13.34 -21.67 -5.16
N THR A 164 -12.68 -20.59 -5.58
CA THR A 164 -12.98 -19.22 -5.10
C THR A 164 -14.01 -18.49 -5.96
N TYR A 165 -14.50 -19.09 -7.07
CA TYR A 165 -15.40 -18.39 -7.99
C TYR A 165 -16.69 -17.90 -7.32
N SER A 166 -17.23 -18.69 -6.39
CA SER A 166 -18.41 -18.34 -5.59
C SER A 166 -18.09 -17.56 -4.32
N ARG A 167 -16.83 -17.15 -4.09
CA ARG A 167 -16.45 -16.36 -2.92
C ARG A 167 -17.15 -14.99 -3.00
N PRO A 168 -17.90 -14.58 -1.95
CA PRO A 168 -18.46 -13.23 -1.90
C PRO A 168 -17.35 -12.18 -2.02
N LYS A 169 -17.59 -11.15 -2.83
CA LYS A 169 -16.65 -10.02 -2.95
C LYS A 169 -16.61 -9.24 -1.65
N THR A 170 -15.41 -8.96 -1.15
CA THR A 170 -15.20 -8.23 0.11
C THR A 170 -14.46 -6.93 -0.17
N LEU A 171 -14.96 -5.83 0.36
CA LEU A 171 -14.33 -4.51 0.33
C LEU A 171 -13.57 -4.29 1.64
N TRP A 172 -12.27 -4.06 1.55
CA TRP A 172 -11.37 -3.85 2.67
C TRP A 172 -10.94 -2.40 2.75
N VAL A 173 -10.92 -1.83 3.94
CA VAL A 173 -10.44 -0.46 4.17
C VAL A 173 -9.81 -0.31 5.55
N GLY A 174 -8.75 0.47 5.65
CA GLY A 174 -8.21 0.95 6.93
C GLY A 174 -8.94 2.21 7.38
N ALA A 175 -9.30 2.28 8.66
CA ALA A 175 -9.88 3.47 9.26
C ALA A 175 -9.11 3.94 10.50
N ASN A 176 -9.20 5.24 10.74
CA ASN A 176 -8.55 5.90 11.88
C ASN A 176 -9.26 5.66 13.23
N ASP A 177 -10.30 4.83 13.25
CA ASP A 177 -10.78 4.19 14.49
C ASP A 177 -9.85 3.06 14.97
N GLY A 178 -8.71 2.86 14.29
CA GLY A 178 -7.70 1.89 14.68
C GLY A 178 -7.96 0.49 14.12
N MET A 179 -8.89 0.35 13.18
CA MET A 179 -9.30 -0.92 12.61
C MET A 179 -9.12 -0.98 11.09
N LEU A 180 -8.76 -2.17 10.63
CA LEU A 180 -9.07 -2.59 9.27
C LEU A 180 -10.49 -3.17 9.28
N HIS A 181 -11.34 -2.75 8.35
CA HIS A 181 -12.72 -3.23 8.20
C HIS A 181 -12.90 -3.99 6.88
N GLY A 182 -13.67 -5.08 6.93
CA GLY A 182 -14.14 -5.83 5.78
C GLY A 182 -15.67 -5.76 5.66
N PHE A 183 -16.17 -5.38 4.49
CA PHE A 183 -17.59 -5.28 4.18
C PHE A 183 -17.94 -6.15 2.96
N ASN A 184 -19.17 -6.64 2.87
CA ASN A 184 -19.66 -7.25 1.65
C ASN A 184 -19.76 -6.17 0.55
N ALA A 185 -19.08 -6.36 -0.57
CA ALA A 185 -19.00 -5.33 -1.62
C ALA A 185 -20.33 -5.12 -2.36
N GLY A 186 -21.27 -6.08 -2.32
CA GLY A 186 -22.59 -5.92 -2.93
C GLY A 186 -23.59 -5.21 -2.02
N THR A 187 -23.57 -5.53 -0.72
CA THR A 187 -24.61 -5.09 0.23
C THR A 187 -24.14 -4.06 1.26
N GLY A 188 -22.82 -3.85 1.41
CA GLY A 188 -22.23 -3.01 2.45
C GLY A 188 -22.26 -3.63 3.86
N ALA A 189 -22.78 -4.85 4.01
CA ALA A 189 -22.91 -5.50 5.31
C ALA A 189 -21.52 -5.73 5.95
N PRO A 190 -21.30 -5.33 7.22
CA PRO A 190 -20.05 -5.59 7.92
C PRO A 190 -19.77 -7.09 8.07
N ILE A 191 -18.54 -7.50 7.79
CA ILE A 191 -18.09 -8.90 7.89
C ILE A 191 -17.20 -9.08 9.11
N ILE A 192 -16.09 -8.33 9.16
CA ILE A 192 -15.11 -8.42 10.24
C ILE A 192 -14.33 -7.10 10.38
N SER A 193 -13.90 -6.80 11.61
CA SER A 193 -12.93 -5.74 11.89
C SER A 193 -11.71 -6.33 12.59
N TYR A 194 -10.52 -5.85 12.23
CA TYR A 194 -9.26 -6.24 12.86
C TYR A 194 -8.56 -5.02 13.47
N VAL A 195 -8.31 -5.08 14.77
CA VAL A 195 -7.50 -4.11 15.52
C VAL A 195 -6.06 -4.61 15.57
N PRO A 196 -5.09 -3.99 14.87
CA PRO A 196 -3.70 -4.42 14.96
C PRO A 196 -3.15 -4.28 16.38
N GLY A 197 -2.57 -5.35 16.94
CA GLY A 197 -1.99 -5.32 18.29
C GLY A 197 -0.81 -4.34 18.45
N LEU A 198 -0.21 -3.90 17.34
CA LEU A 198 0.78 -2.81 17.29
C LEU A 198 0.21 -1.46 17.74
N LEU A 199 -1.11 -1.26 17.67
CA LEU A 199 -1.77 -0.02 18.08
C LEU A 199 -2.31 -0.05 19.51
N ALA A 200 -2.14 -1.16 20.25
CA ALA A 200 -2.79 -1.36 21.55
C ALA A 200 -2.54 -0.20 22.54
N ASN A 201 -1.29 0.27 22.66
CA ASN A 201 -0.92 1.40 23.53
C ASN A 201 -1.36 2.78 23.00
N ARG A 202 -1.96 2.86 21.81
CA ARG A 202 -2.43 4.11 21.20
C ARG A 202 -3.95 4.21 21.15
N LEU A 203 -4.68 3.14 21.45
CA LEU A 203 -6.15 3.10 21.35
C LEU A 203 -6.83 4.12 22.28
N ASN A 204 -6.24 4.46 23.43
CA ASN A 204 -6.79 5.50 24.31
C ASN A 204 -6.92 6.85 23.60
N ALA A 205 -5.96 7.23 22.75
CA ALA A 205 -5.98 8.50 22.02
C ALA A 205 -7.20 8.63 21.08
N LEU A 206 -7.79 7.51 20.66
CA LEU A 206 -8.98 7.48 19.80
C LEU A 206 -10.28 7.80 20.56
N THR A 207 -10.22 7.79 21.90
CA THR A 207 -11.36 8.08 22.78
C THR A 207 -11.28 9.47 23.41
N GLU A 208 -10.15 10.17 23.23
CA GLU A 208 -9.87 11.44 23.89
C GLU A 208 -10.64 12.61 23.27
N ARG A 209 -11.14 13.49 24.15
CA ARG A 209 -11.91 14.68 23.76
C ARG A 209 -11.02 15.69 23.06
N ASN A 210 -11.57 16.38 22.04
CA ASN A 210 -10.91 17.46 21.30
C ASN A 210 -9.58 17.08 20.64
N ALA A 211 -9.23 15.80 20.55
CA ALA A 211 -8.09 15.36 19.77
C ALA A 211 -8.34 15.63 18.28
N SER A 212 -7.38 16.18 17.55
CA SER A 212 -7.41 16.13 16.08
C SER A 212 -7.53 14.67 15.62
N ILE A 213 -7.92 14.43 14.36
CA ILE A 213 -7.92 13.06 13.82
C ILE A 213 -6.55 12.42 14.07
N VAL A 214 -6.54 11.35 14.85
CA VAL A 214 -5.35 10.55 15.12
C VAL A 214 -5.31 9.43 14.09
N ALA A 215 -4.18 9.26 13.42
CA ALA A 215 -4.02 8.15 12.48
C ALA A 215 -4.03 6.81 13.24
N GLY A 216 -4.90 5.90 12.80
CA GLY A 216 -5.07 4.54 13.32
C GLY A 216 -4.54 3.52 12.32
N VAL A 217 -5.43 2.83 11.60
CA VAL A 217 -5.04 2.06 10.42
C VAL A 217 -5.25 2.95 9.20
N ASP A 218 -4.17 3.54 8.71
CA ASP A 218 -4.22 4.56 7.66
C ASP A 218 -3.53 4.09 6.35
N GLY A 219 -2.97 2.88 6.36
CA GLY A 219 -2.41 2.25 5.16
C GLY A 219 -3.49 1.68 4.24
N SER A 220 -3.19 1.59 2.94
CA SER A 220 -4.07 0.98 1.95
C SER A 220 -3.93 -0.56 1.99
N PRO A 221 -5.01 -1.31 2.25
CA PRO A 221 -4.97 -2.77 2.24
C PRO A 221 -4.87 -3.31 0.82
N PHE A 222 -4.41 -4.55 0.69
CA PHE A 222 -4.45 -5.29 -0.56
C PHE A 222 -4.50 -6.79 -0.29
N THR A 223 -5.06 -7.55 -1.23
CA THR A 223 -5.12 -9.02 -1.15
C THR A 223 -4.32 -9.66 -2.27
N ALA A 224 -3.71 -10.80 -1.99
CA ALA A 224 -3.13 -11.65 -3.02
C ALA A 224 -3.19 -13.13 -2.65
N ASP A 225 -3.12 -13.96 -3.68
CA ASP A 225 -2.95 -15.40 -3.52
C ASP A 225 -1.48 -15.74 -3.27
N VAL A 226 -1.25 -16.56 -2.25
CA VAL A 226 0.07 -17.03 -1.84
C VAL A 226 0.04 -18.53 -1.66
N LEU A 227 1.12 -19.20 -2.04
CA LEU A 227 1.30 -20.62 -1.77
C LEU A 227 1.93 -20.76 -0.38
N ARG A 228 1.22 -21.41 0.55
CA ARG A 228 1.70 -21.68 1.91
C ARG A 228 2.67 -22.84 1.90
N SER A 229 3.81 -22.69 2.54
CA SER A 229 4.76 -23.78 2.70
C SER A 229 4.13 -24.93 3.50
N ALA A 230 4.44 -26.16 3.12
CA ALA A 230 4.01 -27.36 3.84
C ALA A 230 5.23 -28.14 4.34
N PRO A 231 5.11 -28.87 5.47
CA PRO A 231 6.13 -29.83 5.89
C PRO A 231 6.42 -30.86 4.80
N ALA A 232 7.62 -31.44 4.82
CA ALA A 232 8.00 -32.50 3.88
C ALA A 232 6.97 -33.65 3.90
N GLY A 233 6.54 -34.08 2.72
CA GLY A 233 5.52 -35.12 2.55
C GLY A 233 4.07 -34.62 2.62
N GLN A 234 3.83 -33.33 2.90
CA GLN A 234 2.51 -32.72 2.81
C GLN A 234 2.38 -31.85 1.55
N THR A 235 1.14 -31.56 1.16
CA THR A 235 0.84 -30.72 0.00
C THR A 235 0.78 -29.24 0.42
N ALA A 236 1.62 -28.41 -0.20
CA ALA A 236 1.52 -26.96 -0.12
C ALA A 236 0.18 -26.49 -0.71
N THR A 237 -0.50 -25.59 -0.02
CA THR A 237 -1.86 -25.17 -0.38
C THR A 237 -1.95 -23.67 -0.58
N TRP A 238 -2.78 -23.28 -1.54
CA TRP A 238 -3.04 -21.88 -1.84
C TRP A 238 -3.94 -21.25 -0.78
N ALA A 239 -3.69 -19.96 -0.53
CA ALA A 239 -4.52 -19.12 0.32
C ALA A 239 -4.56 -17.70 -0.25
N THR A 240 -5.63 -16.95 0.02
CA THR A 240 -5.69 -15.52 -0.26
C THR A 240 -5.42 -14.78 1.04
N TYR A 241 -4.29 -14.10 1.10
CA TYR A 241 -3.92 -13.27 2.25
C TYR A 241 -4.26 -11.82 1.98
N LEU A 242 -4.67 -11.13 3.03
CA LEU A 242 -4.76 -9.67 3.08
C LEU A 242 -3.55 -9.13 3.79
N PHE A 243 -2.96 -8.08 3.24
CA PHE A 243 -1.88 -7.32 3.84
C PHE A 243 -2.30 -5.86 3.99
N SER A 244 -1.81 -5.21 5.02
CA SER A 244 -1.93 -3.76 5.17
C SER A 244 -0.81 -3.22 6.04
N SER A 245 -0.38 -1.99 5.77
CA SER A 245 0.41 -1.21 6.70
C SER A 245 -0.49 -0.45 7.67
N LEU A 246 0.12 0.10 8.72
CA LEU A 246 -0.54 1.04 9.63
C LEU A 246 -0.53 2.48 9.08
N GLY A 247 0.14 2.75 7.95
CA GLY A 247 0.27 4.10 7.40
C GLY A 247 0.93 5.06 8.38
N ARG A 248 0.31 6.22 8.59
CA ARG A 248 0.75 7.22 9.57
C ARG A 248 0.48 6.80 11.02
N GLY A 249 -0.39 5.81 11.25
CA GLY A 249 -0.78 5.39 12.60
C GLY A 249 0.23 4.48 13.29
N GLY A 250 1.24 3.97 12.59
CA GLY A 250 2.33 3.21 13.20
C GLY A 250 3.37 2.71 12.20
N LYS A 251 4.47 2.18 12.72
CA LYS A 251 5.53 1.57 11.91
C LYS A 251 5.33 0.07 11.88
N GLY A 252 4.65 -0.43 10.86
CA GLY A 252 4.45 -1.86 10.73
C GLY A 252 3.40 -2.27 9.70
N VAL A 253 3.40 -3.57 9.47
CA VAL A 253 2.55 -4.27 8.53
C VAL A 253 2.05 -5.56 9.15
N PHE A 254 0.94 -6.08 8.64
CA PHE A 254 0.37 -7.34 9.10
C PHE A 254 -0.24 -8.12 7.94
N ALA A 255 -0.46 -9.42 8.16
CA ALA A 255 -1.11 -10.33 7.24
C ALA A 255 -2.26 -11.10 7.90
N LEU A 256 -3.37 -11.25 7.18
CA LEU A 256 -4.56 -12.02 7.58
C LEU A 256 -4.90 -13.06 6.50
N ASP A 257 -5.32 -14.26 6.89
CA ASP A 257 -6.02 -15.21 6.01
C ASP A 257 -7.42 -14.67 5.72
N VAL A 258 -7.71 -14.41 4.46
CA VAL A 258 -9.05 -14.01 4.00
C VAL A 258 -9.55 -14.95 2.90
N SER A 259 -8.99 -16.16 2.84
CA SER A 259 -9.32 -17.15 1.80
C SER A 259 -10.81 -17.44 1.72
N LYS A 260 -11.47 -17.56 2.89
CA LYS A 260 -12.88 -17.91 3.02
C LYS A 260 -13.63 -16.92 3.90
N VAL A 261 -14.55 -16.18 3.29
CA VAL A 261 -15.35 -15.13 3.97
C VAL A 261 -16.15 -15.67 5.16
N GLY A 262 -16.72 -16.88 5.04
CA GLY A 262 -17.47 -17.52 6.13
C GLY A 262 -16.63 -17.89 7.35
N ASP A 263 -15.31 -17.90 7.23
CA ASP A 263 -14.39 -18.21 8.33
C ASP A 263 -13.90 -16.93 9.03
N LEU A 264 -14.32 -15.75 8.57
CA LEU A 264 -13.97 -14.45 9.15
C LEU A 264 -14.82 -14.16 10.40
N THR A 265 -14.51 -14.88 11.48
CA THR A 265 -15.21 -14.78 12.77
C THR A 265 -14.24 -14.69 13.95
N GLU A 266 -14.70 -14.18 15.08
CA GLU A 266 -13.94 -14.13 16.33
C GLU A 266 -13.47 -15.52 16.77
N ALA A 267 -14.32 -16.54 16.62
CA ALA A 267 -14.01 -17.92 16.96
C ALA A 267 -12.82 -18.48 16.15
N ASN A 268 -12.59 -17.94 14.96
CA ASN A 268 -11.52 -18.37 14.06
C ASN A 268 -10.32 -17.40 14.04
N ALA A 269 -10.24 -16.45 14.98
CA ALA A 269 -9.22 -15.41 15.01
C ALA A 269 -7.78 -15.96 14.88
N ALA A 270 -7.49 -17.10 15.52
CA ALA A 270 -6.17 -17.74 15.49
C ALA A 270 -5.75 -18.22 14.09
N ASN A 271 -6.70 -18.59 13.23
CA ASN A 271 -6.43 -18.98 11.84
C ASN A 271 -6.42 -17.77 10.90
N ILE A 272 -7.15 -16.70 11.24
CA ILE A 272 -7.19 -15.46 10.44
C ILE A 272 -5.87 -14.71 10.60
N PHE A 273 -5.42 -14.39 11.81
CA PHE A 273 -4.17 -13.66 11.98
C PHE A 273 -2.97 -14.53 11.62
N LYS A 274 -2.09 -14.05 10.73
CA LYS A 274 -0.86 -14.76 10.36
C LYS A 274 0.34 -14.20 11.10
N TRP A 275 0.61 -12.92 10.89
CA TRP A 275 1.79 -12.29 11.46
C TRP A 275 1.67 -10.77 11.40
N GLN A 276 2.56 -10.12 12.15
CA GLN A 276 2.86 -8.71 12.05
C GLN A 276 4.37 -8.50 12.06
N PHE A 277 4.82 -7.44 11.39
CA PHE A 277 6.22 -7.00 11.34
C PHE A 277 6.28 -5.50 11.63
N SER A 278 7.23 -5.06 12.45
CA SER A 278 7.32 -3.68 12.94
C SER A 278 8.76 -3.25 13.18
N ASP A 279 8.94 -2.00 13.59
CA ASP A 279 10.23 -1.45 14.00
C ASP A 279 10.85 -2.16 15.23
N ALA A 280 10.05 -2.91 15.99
CA ALA A 280 10.54 -3.81 17.03
C ALA A 280 11.26 -5.06 16.47
N ASN A 281 11.03 -5.41 15.20
CA ASN A 281 11.69 -6.53 14.53
C ASN A 281 12.91 -6.06 13.73
N ASP A 282 12.81 -4.93 13.03
CA ASP A 282 13.91 -4.31 12.30
C ASP A 282 13.74 -2.78 12.31
N SER A 283 14.73 -2.06 12.82
CA SER A 283 14.63 -0.61 13.08
C SER A 283 14.58 0.24 11.81
N ASP A 284 14.77 -0.36 10.63
CA ASP A 284 14.61 0.32 9.34
C ASP A 284 13.16 0.35 8.83
N ILE A 285 12.22 -0.31 9.50
CA ILE A 285 10.79 -0.13 9.20
C ILE A 285 10.31 1.24 9.70
N GLY A 286 9.64 1.95 8.80
CA GLY A 286 9.02 3.24 9.02
C GLY A 286 7.50 3.21 8.79
N ASN A 287 6.95 4.40 8.53
CA ASN A 287 5.57 4.62 8.11
C ASN A 287 5.45 4.34 6.61
N ILE A 288 4.74 3.27 6.25
CA ILE A 288 4.49 2.87 4.87
C ILE A 288 3.13 3.41 4.44
N VAL A 289 3.12 4.45 3.62
CA VAL A 289 1.90 5.16 3.19
C VAL A 289 1.55 4.94 1.71
N GLY A 290 2.34 4.14 1.00
CA GLY A 290 2.17 3.88 -0.43
C GLY A 290 0.88 3.14 -0.75
N GLU A 291 0.33 3.45 -1.92
CA GLU A 291 -0.80 2.76 -2.53
C GLU A 291 -0.31 1.77 -3.59
N TYR A 292 -1.10 0.72 -3.82
CA TYR A 292 -0.68 -0.38 -4.68
C TYR A 292 -1.77 -0.76 -5.67
N GLY A 293 -1.39 -0.81 -6.94
CA GLY A 293 -2.20 -1.40 -8.01
C GLY A 293 -2.00 -2.91 -8.13
N ARG A 294 -2.45 -3.46 -9.26
CA ARG A 294 -2.18 -4.84 -9.67
C ARG A 294 -0.99 -4.89 -10.62
N SER A 295 -0.14 -5.90 -10.46
CA SER A 295 0.96 -6.19 -11.37
C SER A 295 0.42 -6.76 -12.68
N GLN A 296 0.90 -6.25 -13.80
CA GLN A 296 0.60 -6.80 -15.12
C GLN A 296 1.14 -8.23 -15.32
N PHE A 297 2.16 -8.64 -14.55
CA PHE A 297 2.80 -9.94 -14.68
C PHE A 297 2.07 -11.04 -13.92
N SER A 298 1.53 -10.74 -12.74
CA SER A 298 0.86 -11.73 -11.89
C SER A 298 -0.65 -11.52 -11.75
N ASN A 299 -1.18 -10.37 -12.16
CA ASN A 299 -2.54 -9.91 -11.86
C ASN A 299 -2.87 -9.86 -10.35
N GLN A 300 -1.83 -9.86 -9.50
CA GLN A 300 -1.92 -9.73 -8.05
C GLN A 300 -1.49 -8.33 -7.62
N ALA A 301 -1.76 -7.96 -6.36
CA ALA A 301 -1.24 -6.71 -5.80
C ALA A 301 0.27 -6.60 -6.02
N ILE A 302 0.75 -5.46 -6.52
CA ILE A 302 2.16 -5.23 -6.86
C ILE A 302 3.14 -5.66 -5.76
N PRO A 303 2.90 -5.41 -4.45
CA PRO A 303 3.79 -5.86 -3.39
C PRO A 303 3.97 -7.37 -3.29
N VAL A 304 3.05 -8.19 -3.80
CA VAL A 304 3.13 -9.64 -3.62
C VAL A 304 3.92 -10.27 -4.76
N VAL A 305 5.04 -10.88 -4.40
CA VAL A 305 6.02 -11.46 -5.32
C VAL A 305 6.24 -12.92 -5.00
N ARG A 306 6.51 -13.72 -6.04
CA ARG A 306 7.17 -15.01 -5.89
C ARG A 306 8.66 -14.79 -6.14
N LEU A 307 9.48 -15.19 -5.20
CA LEU A 307 10.93 -15.00 -5.25
C LEU A 307 11.60 -16.18 -5.96
N ASN A 308 12.80 -15.96 -6.51
CA ASN A 308 13.63 -16.98 -7.16
C ASN A 308 14.06 -18.15 -6.23
N ASN A 309 13.86 -18.02 -4.91
CA ASN A 309 14.01 -19.11 -3.94
C ASN A 309 12.70 -19.92 -3.71
N ASN A 310 11.71 -19.77 -4.60
CA ASN A 310 10.38 -20.38 -4.57
C ASN A 310 9.46 -19.98 -3.41
N LYS A 311 9.79 -18.95 -2.63
CA LYS A 311 8.91 -18.43 -1.58
C LYS A 311 8.04 -17.29 -2.10
N PHE A 312 6.80 -17.26 -1.64
CA PHE A 312 5.99 -16.04 -1.73
C PHE A 312 6.42 -15.04 -0.65
N ALA A 313 6.47 -13.77 -1.01
CA ALA A 313 6.76 -12.69 -0.08
C ALA A 313 5.94 -11.45 -0.42
N VAL A 314 5.76 -10.59 0.58
CA VAL A 314 5.34 -9.22 0.38
C VAL A 314 6.58 -8.33 0.38
N ALA A 315 6.84 -7.72 -0.77
CA ALA A 315 7.86 -6.71 -1.02
C ALA A 315 7.31 -5.34 -0.62
N LEU A 316 7.96 -4.70 0.34
CA LEU A 316 7.51 -3.44 0.92
C LEU A 316 8.65 -2.44 0.94
N PRO A 317 8.43 -1.21 0.43
CA PRO A 317 9.35 -0.14 0.72
C PRO A 317 9.34 0.11 2.24
N ASN A 318 10.48 0.44 2.83
CA ASN A 318 10.57 0.57 4.28
C ASN A 318 9.78 1.76 4.85
N GLY A 319 9.40 2.71 3.99
CA GLY A 319 8.62 3.87 4.37
C GLY A 319 9.46 4.94 5.06
N LEU A 320 8.78 5.96 5.59
CA LEU A 320 9.41 7.15 6.16
C LEU A 320 9.63 7.02 7.67
N ASN A 321 10.53 7.84 8.21
CA ASN A 321 10.71 7.99 9.66
C ASN A 321 11.13 6.67 10.35
N SER A 322 11.83 5.79 9.64
CA SER A 322 12.54 4.67 10.25
C SER A 322 13.60 5.17 11.22
N SER A 323 13.98 4.35 12.20
CA SER A 323 14.86 4.81 13.29
C SER A 323 16.29 5.09 12.82
N ASN A 324 16.82 4.31 11.85
CA ASN A 324 18.13 4.58 11.27
C ASN A 324 18.06 5.55 10.07
N GLY A 325 16.86 5.78 9.49
CA GLY A 325 16.68 6.70 8.36
C GLY A 325 17.25 6.19 7.04
N GLN A 326 17.43 4.88 6.88
CA GLN A 326 17.88 4.26 5.63
C GLN A 326 16.74 4.10 4.63
N SER A 327 17.09 3.86 3.36
CA SER A 327 16.17 3.45 2.30
C SER A 327 16.38 1.97 2.00
N SER A 328 15.31 1.17 2.09
CA SER A 328 15.37 -0.28 1.89
C SER A 328 14.04 -0.85 1.38
N ILE A 329 14.10 -2.02 0.74
CA ILE A 329 12.93 -2.87 0.50
C ILE A 329 13.02 -4.09 1.41
N PHE A 330 11.93 -4.38 2.11
CA PHE A 330 11.75 -5.60 2.88
C PHE A 330 11.01 -6.63 2.05
N LEU A 331 11.48 -7.87 2.05
CA LEU A 331 10.81 -9.02 1.46
C LEU A 331 10.37 -9.93 2.60
N LEU A 332 9.15 -9.76 3.10
CA LEU A 332 8.61 -10.55 4.21
C LEU A 332 7.94 -11.79 3.63
N THR A 333 8.40 -12.99 3.99
CA THR A 333 7.79 -14.22 3.45
C THR A 333 6.32 -14.32 3.86
N ALA A 334 5.48 -14.85 2.98
CA ALA A 334 4.04 -14.96 3.21
C ALA A 334 3.73 -15.85 4.43
N ASP A 335 4.49 -16.92 4.63
CA ASP A 335 4.37 -17.78 5.81
C ASP A 335 4.73 -17.05 7.11
N GLY A 336 5.65 -16.09 7.04
CA GLY A 336 6.13 -15.34 8.19
C GLY A 336 6.87 -16.19 9.23
N PRO A 337 6.85 -15.82 10.52
CA PRO A 337 7.39 -16.65 11.58
C PRO A 337 6.55 -17.93 11.74
N PRO A 338 7.12 -19.02 12.28
CA PRO A 338 6.36 -20.23 12.61
C PRO A 338 5.10 -19.90 13.41
N ALA A 339 4.01 -20.61 13.12
CA ALA A 339 2.71 -20.37 13.76
C ALA A 339 2.84 -20.33 15.29
N GLY A 340 2.27 -19.29 15.91
CA GLY A 340 2.36 -19.08 17.36
C GLY A 340 3.68 -18.48 17.87
N THR A 341 4.57 -18.05 16.98
CA THR A 341 5.82 -17.35 17.34
C THR A 341 5.87 -15.95 16.74
N THR A 342 6.80 -15.11 17.21
CA THR A 342 6.98 -13.72 16.74
C THR A 342 8.37 -13.45 16.17
N THR A 343 9.18 -14.49 16.00
CA THR A 343 10.60 -14.35 15.70
C THR A 343 10.83 -14.23 14.20
N TRP A 344 11.16 -13.01 13.79
CA TRP A 344 11.66 -12.73 12.45
C TRP A 344 13.18 -12.84 12.42
N THR A 345 13.72 -13.52 11.42
CA THR A 345 15.15 -13.75 11.25
C THR A 345 15.55 -13.43 9.81
N LEU A 346 16.44 -12.44 9.68
CA LEU A 346 16.97 -11.98 8.40
C LEU A 346 17.64 -13.16 7.66
N GLY A 347 17.37 -13.30 6.38
CA GLY A 347 17.87 -14.40 5.55
C GLY A 347 17.04 -15.69 5.63
N THR A 348 16.07 -15.77 6.55
CA THR A 348 15.25 -16.97 6.75
C THR A 348 13.79 -16.74 6.36
N ASN A 349 13.09 -15.88 7.11
CA ASN A 349 11.67 -15.57 6.91
C ASN A 349 11.42 -14.11 6.50
N TYR A 350 12.47 -13.29 6.47
CA TYR A 350 12.48 -12.05 5.71
C TYR A 350 13.86 -11.76 5.12
N TYR A 351 13.88 -10.95 4.07
CA TYR A 351 15.09 -10.45 3.41
C TYR A 351 15.01 -8.93 3.29
N LYS A 352 16.15 -8.28 3.08
CA LYS A 352 16.25 -6.82 3.05
C LYS A 352 17.21 -6.38 1.97
N LEU A 353 16.74 -5.48 1.12
CA LEU A 353 17.50 -4.85 0.04
C LEU A 353 17.79 -3.41 0.45
N THR A 354 18.99 -3.16 0.99
CA THR A 354 19.40 -1.84 1.48
C THR A 354 20.19 -1.07 0.44
N THR A 355 19.94 0.24 0.35
CA THR A 355 20.62 1.12 -0.61
C THR A 355 21.95 1.64 -0.07
N THR A 356 22.07 2.06 1.19
CA THR A 356 23.38 2.31 1.84
C THR A 356 23.21 2.32 3.36
N VAL A 357 24.27 1.98 4.10
CA VAL A 357 24.24 1.96 5.58
C VAL A 357 24.41 3.34 6.23
N ALA A 358 24.82 4.36 5.47
CA ALA A 358 25.17 5.69 5.98
C ALA A 358 24.15 6.79 5.63
N ASP A 359 23.02 6.44 5.01
CA ASP A 359 21.98 7.40 4.71
C ASP A 359 21.15 7.73 5.96
N THR A 360 21.00 9.01 6.27
CA THR A 360 20.17 9.49 7.38
C THR A 360 19.00 10.32 6.84
N SER A 361 17.82 10.18 7.45
CA SER A 361 16.58 10.87 7.06
C SER A 361 16.06 10.54 5.64
N ASN A 362 16.36 9.35 5.13
CA ASN A 362 15.76 8.81 3.91
C ASN A 362 14.66 7.78 4.25
N GLY A 363 14.00 7.27 3.23
CA GLY A 363 13.00 6.22 3.29
C GLY A 363 12.52 5.90 1.88
N MET A 364 12.47 4.61 1.55
CA MET A 364 11.89 4.17 0.30
C MET A 364 10.38 4.34 0.38
N THR A 365 9.78 4.83 -0.68
CA THR A 365 8.36 5.21 -0.74
C THR A 365 7.60 4.42 -1.78
N GLY A 366 8.25 4.09 -2.89
CA GLY A 366 7.67 3.32 -3.98
C GLY A 366 8.55 2.13 -4.38
N MET A 367 7.92 1.12 -4.98
CA MET A 367 8.60 -0.02 -5.58
C MET A 367 7.78 -0.62 -6.71
N ASN A 368 8.46 -1.30 -7.65
CA ASN A 368 7.84 -2.17 -8.65
C ASN A 368 8.84 -3.24 -9.08
N TRP A 369 8.39 -4.33 -9.69
CA TRP A 369 9.23 -5.47 -10.05
C TRP A 369 8.94 -6.02 -11.44
N LEU A 370 9.93 -6.74 -11.98
CA LEU A 370 9.91 -7.37 -13.28
C LEU A 370 10.18 -8.87 -13.16
N ASP A 371 9.44 -9.63 -13.95
CA ASP A 371 9.73 -11.01 -14.35
C ASP A 371 10.10 -10.92 -15.84
N VAL A 372 11.37 -11.13 -16.15
CA VAL A 372 11.91 -10.85 -17.50
C VAL A 372 12.10 -12.11 -18.32
N ASP A 373 12.14 -13.29 -17.69
CA ASP A 373 12.19 -14.58 -18.36
C ASP A 373 10.83 -15.30 -18.37
N ASN A 374 9.79 -14.69 -17.79
CA ASN A 374 8.42 -15.16 -17.70
C ASN A 374 8.30 -16.53 -16.98
N ASN A 375 9.13 -16.73 -15.96
CA ASN A 375 9.11 -17.94 -15.13
C ASN A 375 8.17 -17.84 -13.91
N GLY A 376 7.51 -16.69 -13.72
CA GLY A 376 6.59 -16.40 -12.63
C GLY A 376 7.27 -15.96 -11.34
N THR A 377 8.56 -15.60 -11.37
CA THR A 377 9.33 -15.09 -10.23
C THR A 377 9.97 -13.74 -10.51
N VAL A 378 10.30 -12.99 -9.46
CA VAL A 378 10.92 -11.67 -9.61
C VAL A 378 12.42 -11.77 -9.92
N ASP A 379 12.83 -11.07 -10.97
CA ASP A 379 14.23 -10.95 -11.41
C ASP A 379 14.84 -9.62 -11.02
N PHE A 380 14.12 -8.53 -11.28
CA PHE A 380 14.57 -7.18 -10.97
C PHE A 380 13.50 -6.43 -10.19
N MET A 381 13.96 -5.61 -9.24
CA MET A 381 13.08 -4.73 -8.47
C MET A 381 13.61 -3.31 -8.53
N TYR A 382 12.72 -2.36 -8.78
CA TYR A 382 13.02 -0.94 -8.76
C TYR A 382 12.39 -0.30 -7.54
N GLY A 383 13.13 0.58 -6.89
CA GLY A 383 12.69 1.31 -5.71
C GLY A 383 12.89 2.81 -5.89
N THR A 384 12.02 3.62 -5.32
CA THR A 384 12.10 5.08 -5.34
C THR A 384 12.10 5.62 -3.92
N ASP A 385 12.88 6.66 -3.64
CA ASP A 385 13.01 7.20 -2.29
C ASP A 385 12.77 8.70 -2.19
N ILE A 386 12.55 9.16 -0.95
CA ILE A 386 12.22 10.56 -0.66
C ILE A 386 13.40 11.52 -0.91
N LYS A 387 14.60 11.00 -1.20
CA LYS A 387 15.77 11.80 -1.60
C LYS A 387 15.93 11.90 -3.13
N GLY A 388 14.98 11.38 -3.89
CA GLY A 388 14.95 11.50 -5.35
C GLY A 388 15.75 10.45 -6.07
N ASN A 389 16.17 9.39 -5.38
CA ASN A 389 16.92 8.31 -5.99
C ASN A 389 15.97 7.24 -6.53
N VAL A 390 16.33 6.69 -7.69
CA VAL A 390 15.77 5.47 -8.26
C VAL A 390 16.82 4.38 -8.14
N TRP A 391 16.44 3.25 -7.59
CA TRP A 391 17.32 2.11 -7.33
C TRP A 391 16.88 0.92 -8.17
N LYS A 392 17.83 0.07 -8.56
CA LYS A 392 17.58 -1.24 -9.17
C LYS A 392 18.24 -2.31 -8.32
N PHE A 393 17.54 -3.40 -8.06
CA PHE A 393 18.02 -4.56 -7.34
C PHE A 393 17.94 -5.80 -8.22
N ASP A 394 18.97 -6.65 -8.14
CA ASP A 394 19.06 -7.94 -8.81
C ASP A 394 18.65 -9.06 -7.85
N LEU A 395 17.60 -9.78 -8.22
CA LEU A 395 17.01 -10.92 -7.51
C LEU A 395 17.02 -12.20 -8.36
N THR A 396 17.72 -12.22 -9.49
CA THR A 396 17.74 -13.34 -10.47
C THR A 396 18.29 -14.65 -9.90
N SER A 397 19.08 -14.58 -8.82
CA SER A 397 19.63 -15.78 -8.19
C SER A 397 18.59 -16.51 -7.34
N SER A 398 18.56 -17.84 -7.41
CA SER A 398 17.82 -18.66 -6.44
C SER A 398 18.42 -18.64 -5.03
N ASN A 399 19.67 -18.19 -4.88
CA ASN A 399 20.32 -17.99 -3.59
C ASN A 399 20.07 -16.55 -3.10
N PRO A 400 19.25 -16.34 -2.05
CA PRO A 400 18.92 -15.00 -1.57
C PRO A 400 20.11 -14.21 -1.02
N ASN A 401 21.23 -14.87 -0.68
CA ASN A 401 22.45 -14.17 -0.26
C ASN A 401 23.15 -13.44 -1.42
N LEU A 402 22.75 -13.71 -2.66
CA LEU A 402 23.29 -13.04 -3.84
C LEU A 402 22.45 -11.84 -4.26
N TRP A 403 21.24 -11.67 -3.70
CA TRP A 403 20.38 -10.52 -3.98
C TRP A 403 21.01 -9.22 -3.47
N ARG A 404 21.05 -8.20 -4.31
CA ARG A 404 21.79 -6.96 -4.03
C ARG A 404 21.34 -5.81 -4.93
N SER A 405 21.84 -4.60 -4.65
CA SER A 405 21.76 -3.51 -5.63
C SER A 405 22.45 -3.91 -6.93
N ALA A 406 21.77 -3.71 -8.05
CA ALA A 406 22.28 -4.02 -9.37
C ALA A 406 23.48 -3.13 -9.74
N PHE A 407 23.54 -1.91 -9.18
CA PHE A 407 24.64 -0.97 -9.39
C PHE A 407 25.37 -0.70 -8.08
N VAL A 408 26.70 -0.80 -8.15
CA VAL A 408 27.63 -0.47 -7.07
C VAL A 408 28.78 0.37 -7.61
N SER A 409 29.33 1.25 -6.77
CA SER A 409 30.53 2.02 -7.09
C SER A 409 31.72 1.07 -7.22
N THR A 410 32.48 1.19 -8.30
CA THR A 410 33.75 0.46 -8.46
C THR A 410 34.83 0.92 -7.48
N THR A 411 34.65 2.09 -6.85
CA THR A 411 35.60 2.66 -5.88
C THR A 411 35.28 2.24 -4.45
N THR A 412 34.02 2.34 -4.03
CA THR A 412 33.62 2.08 -2.63
C THR A 412 32.96 0.71 -2.44
N GLY A 413 32.53 0.05 -3.51
CA GLY A 413 31.70 -1.17 -3.45
C GLY A 413 30.28 -0.93 -2.91
N LEU A 414 29.91 0.32 -2.61
CA LEU A 414 28.60 0.67 -2.07
C LEU A 414 27.58 0.81 -3.21
N PRO A 415 26.29 0.53 -2.96
CA PRO A 415 25.26 0.74 -3.97
C PRO A 415 25.21 2.17 -4.49
N VAL A 416 24.91 2.32 -5.78
CA VAL A 416 24.66 3.61 -6.43
C VAL A 416 23.27 3.60 -7.07
N PRO A 417 22.56 4.73 -7.05
CA PRO A 417 21.24 4.80 -7.64
C PRO A 417 21.34 4.66 -9.16
N PHE A 418 20.34 4.02 -9.76
CA PHE A 418 20.14 3.95 -11.22
C PHE A 418 19.97 5.36 -11.82
N TYR A 419 19.24 6.23 -11.13
CA TYR A 419 19.03 7.62 -11.52
C TYR A 419 18.78 8.51 -10.29
N VAL A 420 19.10 9.80 -10.38
CA VAL A 420 18.81 10.80 -9.35
C VAL A 420 17.99 11.94 -9.98
N ALA A 421 16.75 12.08 -9.53
CA ALA A 421 15.83 13.12 -9.98
C ALA A 421 16.21 14.48 -9.38
N LYS A 422 16.33 15.50 -10.23
CA LYS A 422 16.75 16.84 -9.83
C LYS A 422 16.02 17.93 -10.59
N ASP A 423 15.84 19.08 -9.96
CA ASP A 423 15.31 20.28 -10.60
C ASP A 423 16.37 20.97 -11.48
N ALA A 424 15.98 22.10 -12.10
CA ALA A 424 16.88 22.90 -12.94
C ALA A 424 18.07 23.49 -12.17
N ASN A 425 17.97 23.61 -10.84
CA ASN A 425 19.01 24.13 -9.95
C ASN A 425 19.87 23.01 -9.34
N ASN A 426 19.77 21.78 -9.85
CA ASN A 426 20.50 20.60 -9.40
C ASN A 426 20.17 20.20 -7.94
N VAL A 427 18.99 20.57 -7.44
CA VAL A 427 18.43 20.14 -6.16
C VAL A 427 17.64 18.85 -6.36
N ASN A 428 17.85 17.87 -5.48
CA ASN A 428 17.12 16.60 -5.56
C ASN A 428 15.61 16.81 -5.38
N LEU A 429 14.82 16.16 -6.23
CA LEU A 429 13.37 16.17 -6.15
C LEU A 429 12.91 14.88 -5.45
N PRO A 430 12.13 14.96 -4.35
CA PRO A 430 11.66 13.77 -3.64
C PRO A 430 10.79 12.91 -4.56
N ILE A 431 10.79 11.59 -4.39
CA ILE A 431 9.87 10.69 -5.09
C ILE A 431 9.02 9.98 -4.04
N SER A 432 7.70 10.01 -4.22
CA SER A 432 6.72 9.32 -3.36
C SER A 432 5.92 8.24 -4.10
N THR A 433 6.08 8.15 -5.42
CA THR A 433 5.34 7.22 -6.29
C THR A 433 6.14 5.97 -6.60
N SER A 434 5.45 4.85 -6.81
CA SER A 434 6.04 3.63 -7.35
C SER A 434 6.40 3.82 -8.83
N PRO A 435 7.57 3.33 -9.28
CA PRO A 435 7.93 3.37 -10.68
C PRO A 435 7.04 2.44 -11.51
N VAL A 436 6.85 2.76 -12.79
CA VAL A 436 6.15 1.89 -13.75
C VAL A 436 7.00 1.67 -14.99
N PHE A 437 6.71 0.61 -15.74
CA PHE A 437 7.59 0.12 -16.80
C PHE A 437 6.99 0.31 -18.19
N GLY A 438 7.82 0.74 -19.12
CA GLY A 438 7.57 0.70 -20.56
C GLY A 438 8.66 -0.11 -21.27
N PHE A 439 8.30 -0.78 -22.35
CA PHE A 439 9.22 -1.67 -23.09
C PHE A 439 9.45 -1.12 -24.50
N PRO A 440 10.55 -0.39 -24.74
CA PRO A 440 10.82 0.16 -26.07
C PRO A 440 11.31 -0.92 -27.03
N ARG A 441 11.09 -0.73 -28.32
CA ARG A 441 11.51 -1.69 -29.38
C ARG A 441 13.02 -1.94 -29.43
N VAL A 442 13.83 -1.02 -28.91
CA VAL A 442 15.29 -1.15 -28.87
C VAL A 442 15.78 -2.12 -27.78
N GLY A 443 14.87 -2.66 -26.96
CA GLY A 443 15.20 -3.48 -25.80
C GLY A 443 15.46 -2.66 -24.53
N GLY A 444 15.60 -3.34 -23.40
CA GLY A 444 15.68 -2.71 -22.08
C GLY A 444 14.31 -2.31 -21.53
N VAL A 445 14.31 -1.47 -20.50
CA VAL A 445 13.09 -1.04 -19.80
C VAL A 445 13.13 0.45 -19.55
N VAL A 446 12.08 1.18 -19.95
CA VAL A 446 11.87 2.57 -19.56
C VAL A 446 11.20 2.57 -18.19
N VAL A 447 11.93 3.03 -17.19
CA VAL A 447 11.46 3.20 -15.81
C VAL A 447 10.90 4.61 -15.69
N SER A 448 9.57 4.70 -15.55
CA SER A 448 8.85 5.97 -15.44
C SER A 448 8.45 6.26 -14.01
N PHE A 449 8.65 7.50 -13.56
CA PHE A 449 8.35 7.93 -12.19
C PHE A 449 8.08 9.44 -12.15
N GLY A 450 7.24 9.86 -11.20
CA GLY A 450 6.90 11.25 -10.96
C GLY A 450 7.46 11.75 -9.63
N THR A 451 7.99 12.96 -9.61
CA THR A 451 8.54 13.57 -8.40
C THR A 451 7.47 14.34 -7.62
N GLY A 452 7.75 14.52 -6.33
CA GLY A 452 6.96 15.25 -5.36
C GLY A 452 6.65 14.43 -4.11
N SER A 453 6.22 15.15 -3.08
CA SER A 453 5.75 14.61 -1.80
C SER A 453 4.73 15.58 -1.23
N ALA A 454 3.70 15.05 -0.58
CA ALA A 454 2.84 15.80 0.34
C ALA A 454 2.68 15.06 1.68
N ILE A 455 3.69 14.27 2.06
CA ILE A 455 3.59 13.37 3.20
C ILE A 455 3.91 14.10 4.52
N ARG A 456 4.84 15.06 4.50
CA ARG A 456 5.21 15.87 5.67
C ARG A 456 4.65 17.28 5.57
N SER A 457 4.45 17.90 6.74
CA SER A 457 4.11 19.31 6.82
C SER A 457 5.19 20.16 6.13
N GLY A 458 4.79 21.04 5.22
CA GLY A 458 5.71 21.87 4.44
C GLY A 458 6.25 21.23 3.17
N ASP A 459 5.92 19.96 2.89
CA ASP A 459 6.23 19.35 1.58
C ASP A 459 5.35 19.93 0.47
N PHE A 460 4.11 20.34 0.80
CA PHE A 460 3.14 20.88 -0.15
C PHE A 460 2.22 21.95 0.50
N PRO A 461 1.88 23.04 -0.21
CA PRO A 461 2.49 23.48 -1.47
C PRO A 461 3.93 24.02 -1.23
N LYS A 462 4.80 23.87 -2.24
CA LYS A 462 6.18 24.34 -2.22
C LYS A 462 6.49 25.10 -3.51
N GLU A 463 6.02 26.35 -3.56
CA GLU A 463 5.89 27.15 -4.79
C GLU A 463 7.21 27.44 -5.51
N ALA A 464 8.35 27.34 -4.82
CA ALA A 464 9.67 27.53 -5.42
C ALA A 464 10.18 26.29 -6.20
N VAL A 465 9.48 25.16 -6.15
CA VAL A 465 9.93 23.89 -6.73
C VAL A 465 8.99 23.47 -7.86
N THR A 466 9.57 23.30 -9.05
CA THR A 466 8.91 22.66 -10.19
C THR A 466 9.23 21.17 -10.15
N GLN A 467 8.21 20.34 -9.95
CA GLN A 467 8.36 18.89 -9.98
C GLN A 467 8.37 18.39 -11.43
N ARG A 468 8.78 17.14 -11.63
CA ARG A 468 9.02 16.55 -12.96
C ARG A 468 8.46 15.14 -13.03
N MET A 469 8.16 14.73 -14.25
CA MET A 469 8.01 13.32 -14.59
C MET A 469 9.17 12.90 -15.49
N TYR A 470 9.65 11.68 -15.29
CA TYR A 470 10.74 11.08 -16.03
C TYR A 470 10.33 9.73 -16.61
N GLY A 471 10.92 9.37 -17.73
CA GLY A 471 11.00 8.00 -18.23
C GLY A 471 12.45 7.70 -18.61
N ILE A 472 13.16 6.92 -17.79
CA ILE A 472 14.60 6.65 -17.93
C ILE A 472 14.81 5.22 -18.46
N LEU A 473 15.52 5.08 -19.56
CA LEU A 473 15.85 3.80 -20.17
C LEU A 473 16.97 3.10 -19.39
N ASP A 474 16.66 1.95 -18.82
CA ASP A 474 17.66 0.99 -18.39
C ASP A 474 18.15 0.17 -19.58
N ARG A 475 19.40 0.43 -19.98
CA ARG A 475 20.12 -0.22 -21.08
C ARG A 475 20.83 -1.50 -20.71
N THR A 476 20.91 -1.86 -19.42
CA THR A 476 21.68 -3.02 -18.95
C THR A 476 21.19 -4.37 -19.49
N GLY A 477 20.13 -4.33 -20.30
CA GLY A 477 19.49 -5.50 -20.85
C GLY A 477 18.66 -6.18 -19.77
N ILE A 478 17.87 -7.13 -20.25
CA ILE A 478 17.12 -8.08 -19.45
C ILE A 478 18.05 -9.21 -18.90
N ALA A 479 19.34 -9.20 -19.26
CA ALA A 479 20.27 -10.27 -18.91
C ALA A 479 21.22 -9.91 -17.75
N SER A 480 21.37 -10.84 -16.81
CA SER A 480 22.37 -10.83 -15.73
C SER A 480 23.79 -10.95 -16.31
N GLY A 481 24.71 -10.09 -15.86
CA GLY A 481 26.13 -10.22 -16.20
C GLY A 481 26.89 -8.90 -16.21
N THR A 482 27.89 -8.81 -15.34
CA THR A 482 28.91 -7.75 -15.19
C THR A 482 29.27 -7.03 -16.49
N THR A 483 28.65 -5.87 -16.70
CA THR A 483 29.17 -4.83 -17.59
C THR A 483 29.26 -3.54 -16.79
N THR A 484 30.39 -2.85 -16.90
CA THR A 484 30.47 -1.45 -16.48
C THR A 484 29.53 -0.67 -17.38
N VAL A 485 28.38 -0.24 -16.84
CA VAL A 485 27.41 0.56 -17.57
C VAL A 485 27.50 2.01 -17.11
N THR A 486 27.56 2.93 -18.06
CA THR A 486 27.40 4.36 -17.79
C THR A 486 25.92 4.62 -17.50
N LEU A 487 25.62 4.98 -16.25
CA LEU A 487 24.27 5.34 -15.84
C LEU A 487 23.89 6.74 -16.36
N PRO A 488 22.62 6.97 -16.73
CA PRO A 488 22.14 8.30 -17.10
C PRO A 488 22.31 9.27 -15.92
N THR A 489 22.79 10.48 -16.18
CA THR A 489 22.95 11.52 -15.16
C THR A 489 22.43 12.86 -15.63
N GLY A 490 21.67 13.54 -14.76
CA GLY A 490 21.02 14.80 -15.12
C GLY A 490 20.03 14.64 -16.28
N THR A 491 19.81 15.73 -17.02
CA THR A 491 18.83 15.79 -18.12
C THR A 491 19.47 15.90 -19.51
N SER A 492 20.80 15.95 -19.61
CA SER A 492 21.50 16.21 -20.89
C SER A 492 21.35 15.07 -21.91
N THR A 493 21.14 13.84 -21.45
CA THR A 493 20.89 12.68 -22.32
C THR A 493 19.39 12.37 -22.47
N LEU A 494 18.52 13.21 -21.92
CA LEU A 494 17.07 13.05 -21.95
C LEU A 494 16.42 14.06 -22.91
N VAL A 495 15.30 13.67 -23.51
CA VAL A 495 14.47 14.58 -24.29
C VAL A 495 13.49 15.32 -23.38
N GLN A 496 13.58 16.64 -23.37
CA GLN A 496 12.55 17.45 -22.72
C GLN A 496 11.28 17.48 -23.58
N ARG A 497 10.15 17.17 -22.95
CA ARG A 497 8.79 17.33 -23.47
C ARG A 497 8.16 18.56 -22.84
N THR A 498 7.27 19.24 -23.56
CA THR A 498 6.60 20.45 -23.05
C THR A 498 5.18 20.17 -22.61
N THR A 499 4.77 20.77 -21.50
CA THR A 499 3.39 20.76 -21.01
C THR A 499 2.68 22.03 -21.46
N THR A 500 1.43 21.91 -21.87
CA THR A 500 0.57 23.05 -22.22
C THR A 500 -0.75 22.93 -21.48
N VAL A 501 -1.19 24.05 -20.89
CA VAL A 501 -2.49 24.15 -20.24
C VAL A 501 -3.44 24.88 -21.19
N SER A 502 -4.50 24.21 -21.60
CA SER A 502 -5.54 24.82 -22.45
C SER A 502 -6.40 25.82 -21.68
N THR A 503 -7.16 26.65 -22.38
CA THR A 503 -8.18 27.55 -21.80
C THR A 503 -9.32 26.83 -21.08
N THR A 504 -9.48 25.52 -21.30
CA THR A 504 -10.45 24.65 -20.60
C THR A 504 -9.78 23.79 -19.52
N GLU A 505 -8.61 24.22 -19.02
CA GLU A 505 -7.85 23.58 -17.93
C GLU A 505 -7.43 22.12 -18.21
N SER A 506 -7.46 21.69 -19.48
CA SER A 506 -6.81 20.43 -19.88
C SER A 506 -5.30 20.61 -20.02
N VAL A 507 -4.53 19.71 -19.42
CA VAL A 507 -3.08 19.61 -19.58
C VAL A 507 -2.75 18.65 -20.72
N LYS A 508 -1.84 19.04 -21.62
CA LYS A 508 -1.32 18.21 -22.71
C LYS A 508 0.20 18.18 -22.68
N ILE A 509 0.78 17.02 -22.95
CA ILE A 509 2.23 16.83 -23.12
C ILE A 509 2.55 16.75 -24.61
N SER A 510 3.64 17.37 -25.05
CA SER A 510 4.04 17.40 -26.45
C SER A 510 4.42 16.01 -26.99
N SER A 511 4.05 15.72 -28.24
CA SER A 511 4.53 14.53 -28.96
C SER A 511 5.91 14.72 -29.59
N THR A 512 6.46 15.94 -29.56
CA THR A 512 7.79 16.29 -30.09
C THR A 512 8.68 16.98 -29.05
N PRO A 513 10.02 16.83 -29.14
CA PRO A 513 10.74 15.98 -30.09
C PRO A 513 10.52 14.50 -29.82
N VAL A 514 10.65 13.67 -30.85
CA VAL A 514 10.58 12.21 -30.73
C VAL A 514 11.76 11.72 -29.90
N VAL A 515 11.54 10.71 -29.06
CA VAL A 515 12.59 10.08 -28.26
C VAL A 515 13.23 8.97 -29.09
N ASP A 516 14.48 9.16 -29.50
CA ASP A 516 15.31 8.13 -30.12
C ASP A 516 16.11 7.39 -29.05
N TYR A 517 15.53 6.30 -28.55
CA TYR A 517 16.14 5.46 -27.52
C TYR A 517 17.47 4.80 -27.91
N ARG A 518 17.91 4.88 -29.19
CA ARG A 518 19.26 4.47 -29.59
C ARG A 518 20.33 5.44 -29.10
N ASN A 519 19.99 6.72 -28.99
CA ASN A 519 20.93 7.81 -28.70
C ASN A 519 20.60 8.56 -27.40
N GLN A 520 19.36 8.45 -26.92
CA GLN A 520 18.87 9.16 -25.74
C GLN A 520 18.49 8.16 -24.65
N ASP A 521 18.75 8.54 -23.40
CA ASP A 521 18.49 7.70 -22.23
C ASP A 521 17.06 7.86 -21.70
N GLY A 522 16.20 8.61 -22.39
CA GLY A 522 14.82 8.76 -21.98
C GLY A 522 14.23 10.14 -22.27
N TRP A 523 13.24 10.49 -21.45
CA TRP A 523 12.52 11.75 -21.54
C TRP A 523 12.17 12.29 -20.16
N TYR A 524 11.85 13.58 -20.11
CA TYR A 524 11.25 14.23 -18.95
C TYR A 524 10.33 15.37 -19.36
N PHE A 525 9.42 15.77 -18.48
CA PHE A 525 8.73 17.07 -18.56
C PHE A 525 8.57 17.69 -17.18
N ASP A 526 8.49 19.01 -17.16
CA ASP A 526 8.14 19.80 -15.98
C ASP A 526 6.61 19.87 -15.85
N PHE A 527 6.08 19.67 -14.64
CA PHE A 527 4.65 19.92 -14.40
C PHE A 527 4.33 21.40 -14.61
N PRO A 528 3.16 21.73 -15.19
CA PRO A 528 2.85 23.09 -15.60
C PRO A 528 2.67 24.06 -14.43
N GLY A 529 2.17 23.59 -13.27
CA GLY A 529 2.04 24.38 -12.06
C GLY A 529 3.26 24.34 -11.14
N THR A 530 3.55 25.46 -10.48
CA THR A 530 4.49 25.45 -9.35
C THR A 530 3.89 24.63 -8.19
N SER A 531 4.71 23.81 -7.52
CA SER A 531 4.27 22.82 -6.51
C SER A 531 3.41 21.66 -7.01
N GLU A 532 2.94 21.65 -8.25
CA GLU A 532 2.16 20.52 -8.78
C GLU A 532 3.02 19.26 -8.75
N TRP A 533 2.42 18.11 -8.41
CA TRP A 533 3.17 16.87 -8.26
C TRP A 533 2.35 15.63 -8.57
N CYS A 534 3.05 14.52 -8.77
CA CYS A 534 2.46 13.22 -9.05
C CYS A 534 2.12 12.50 -7.74
N SER A 535 0.82 12.29 -7.46
CA SER A 535 0.38 11.64 -6.22
C SER A 535 0.40 10.12 -6.30
N ALA A 536 0.18 9.57 -7.49
CA ALA A 536 0.29 8.14 -7.75
C ALA A 536 0.58 7.87 -9.24
N LEU A 537 1.07 6.66 -9.53
CA LEU A 537 1.23 6.13 -10.88
C LEU A 537 0.59 4.76 -10.91
N HIS A 538 -0.40 4.57 -11.78
CA HIS A 538 -1.26 3.41 -11.68
C HIS A 538 -1.01 2.38 -12.77
N LEU A 539 -0.88 2.76 -14.04
CA LEU A 539 -0.83 1.79 -15.15
C LEU A 539 -0.03 2.30 -16.35
N THR A 540 0.63 1.36 -17.05
CA THR A 540 1.05 1.48 -18.45
C THR A 540 0.26 0.45 -19.27
N GLU A 541 -0.84 0.85 -19.89
CA GLU A 541 -1.68 -0.04 -20.71
C GLU A 541 -1.68 0.42 -22.16
N LEU A 542 -1.39 -0.49 -23.10
CA LEU A 542 -1.30 -0.20 -24.55
C LEU A 542 -0.34 0.96 -24.89
N GLY A 543 0.72 1.15 -24.09
CA GLY A 543 1.67 2.25 -24.25
C GLY A 543 1.26 3.56 -23.60
N ALA A 544 0.06 3.67 -23.02
CA ALA A 544 -0.39 4.88 -22.33
C ALA A 544 -0.02 4.83 -20.83
N LEU A 545 0.68 5.88 -20.36
CA LEU A 545 1.00 6.07 -18.95
C LEU A 545 -0.11 6.83 -18.23
N VAL A 546 -0.55 6.31 -17.09
CA VAL A 546 -1.67 6.81 -16.29
C VAL A 546 -1.20 7.29 -14.91
N SER A 547 -1.09 8.61 -14.73
CA SER A 547 -0.77 9.34 -13.49
C SER A 547 -1.83 10.37 -13.03
N PRO A 548 -2.45 10.24 -11.84
CA PRO A 548 -3.12 11.38 -11.20
C PRO A 548 -2.13 12.45 -10.70
N GLN A 549 -2.52 13.72 -10.83
CA GLN A 549 -1.76 14.90 -10.35
C GLN A 549 -2.59 15.65 -9.29
N LEU A 550 -1.90 16.36 -8.40
CA LEU A 550 -2.52 17.29 -7.45
C LEU A 550 -2.05 18.71 -7.73
N GLU A 551 -3.03 19.60 -7.98
CA GLU A 551 -2.80 21.02 -8.26
C GLU A 551 -2.93 21.88 -7.00
N ASN A 552 -2.19 23.00 -6.94
CA ASN A 552 -2.35 24.00 -5.89
C ASN A 552 -3.52 24.94 -6.25
N SER A 553 -4.73 24.67 -5.77
CA SER A 553 -5.89 25.54 -5.97
C SER A 553 -5.87 26.72 -4.97
N TYR A 554 -5.58 27.94 -5.45
CA TYR A 554 -5.80 29.19 -4.68
C TYR A 554 -7.31 29.39 -4.35
N PRO A 555 -7.68 30.13 -3.28
CA PRO A 555 -9.03 30.11 -2.74
C PRO A 555 -9.98 30.93 -3.61
N ARG A 556 -10.58 30.31 -4.62
CA ARG A 556 -11.91 30.71 -5.07
C ARG A 556 -12.86 29.63 -4.57
N LEU A 557 -13.70 30.01 -3.60
CA LEU A 557 -14.89 29.28 -3.19
C LEU A 557 -15.60 28.71 -4.42
N ARG A 558 -15.39 27.43 -4.70
CA ARG A 558 -16.28 26.63 -5.54
C ARG A 558 -16.63 25.37 -4.77
N LEU A 559 -17.77 25.45 -4.10
CA LEU A 559 -18.61 24.31 -3.77
C LEU A 559 -19.07 23.70 -5.12
N ALA A 560 -18.26 22.82 -5.68
CA ALA A 560 -18.68 21.94 -6.75
C ALA A 560 -17.98 20.60 -6.54
N HIS A 561 -18.75 19.52 -6.68
CA HIS A 561 -18.24 18.17 -6.91
C HIS A 561 -17.17 18.23 -8.00
N GLU A 562 -15.91 18.26 -7.64
CA GLU A 562 -14.81 18.05 -8.58
C GLU A 562 -14.07 16.80 -8.10
N THR A 563 -14.46 15.69 -8.71
CA THR A 563 -13.58 14.54 -8.95
C THR A 563 -12.18 15.06 -9.27
N PRO A 564 -11.09 14.47 -8.74
CA PRO A 564 -9.78 14.72 -9.33
C PRO A 564 -9.91 14.38 -10.83
N PRO A 565 -9.71 15.34 -11.74
CA PRO A 565 -9.83 15.09 -13.16
C PRO A 565 -8.69 14.16 -13.57
N ALA A 566 -8.90 12.85 -13.50
CA ALA A 566 -8.07 11.90 -14.21
C ALA A 566 -8.33 12.11 -15.71
N ARG A 567 -7.49 12.93 -16.36
CA ARG A 567 -7.48 13.10 -17.82
C ARG A 567 -6.14 12.61 -18.34
N PHE A 568 -6.16 11.43 -18.96
CA PHE A 568 -5.03 10.76 -19.60
C PHE A 568 -5.00 11.01 -21.09
N TYR A 569 -3.82 11.28 -21.65
CA TYR A 569 -3.58 11.19 -23.10
C TYR A 569 -2.17 10.65 -23.41
N PHE A 570 -2.18 9.49 -24.08
CA PHE A 570 -1.23 8.74 -24.92
C PHE A 570 0.26 9.15 -25.01
N LEU A 571 1.16 8.15 -24.87
CA LEU A 571 2.43 8.06 -25.60
C LEU A 571 2.17 7.21 -26.86
N ASP A 572 2.30 7.80 -28.05
CA ASP A 572 2.22 7.10 -29.35
C ASP A 572 3.57 6.36 -29.61
N PRO A 573 3.58 5.09 -30.08
CA PRO A 573 4.76 4.24 -30.34
C PRO A 573 5.96 4.82 -31.09
#